data_AF-A0A267FI62-F1
#
_entry.id   AF-A0A267FI62-F1
#
_cell.length_a   1.000
_cell.length_b   1.000
_cell.length_c   1.000
_cell.angle_alpha   90.00
_cell.angle_beta   90.00
_cell.angle_gamma   90.00
#
_symmetry.space_group_name_H-M   'P 1'
#
loop_
_entity.id
_entity.type
_entity.pdbx_description
1 polymer ?
#
loop_
_entity_poly.entity_id
_entity_poly.type
_entity_poly.pdbx_seq_one_letter_code
_entity_poly.pdbx_strand_id
1 'polypeptide(L)'
;PYSVLARSHSGLLTSPKLLAASLLLAVSVVSVSGANDADLVCSACRIVARQLHQNVENEANEGRTVDSGSFRVDSKGNQRVTKVPYARSDTHLTNALETICEQVQSSWGHSPHSSQPSIRSFVPLTRTDGQAADTSRLTSGSSVDNWLRMRCESLLDDHEEATKSLLQLSQPKPLTMDQFERQLCLETARVCTEPLIALPIEEPPTLPSAATDDKEAKTEEATAESASEEAAAHDDSAKTEL
;
A
#
# COMPACT_ATOMS: atom_id res chain seq x y z
N PRO A 1 -11.25 -68.54 -55.42
CA PRO A 1 -10.54 -69.82 -55.65
C PRO A 1 -9.01 -69.60 -55.68
N TYR A 2 -8.31 -70.26 -54.74
CA TYR A 2 -6.84 -70.39 -54.57
C TYR A 2 -6.12 -69.10 -54.06
N SER A 3 -5.78 -68.93 -52.77
CA SER A 3 -4.77 -69.63 -51.92
C SER A 3 -3.33 -69.33 -52.41
N VAL A 4 -2.27 -69.01 -51.65
CA VAL A 4 -1.77 -69.39 -50.32
C VAL A 4 -0.69 -68.39 -49.82
N LEU A 5 -0.58 -68.32 -48.49
CA LEU A 5 0.46 -67.76 -47.58
C LEU A 5 1.94 -67.79 -48.01
N ALA A 6 2.72 -66.81 -47.52
CA ALA A 6 4.07 -67.05 -46.98
C ALA A 6 4.41 -66.06 -45.85
N ARG A 7 4.88 -66.60 -44.72
CA ARG A 7 5.31 -65.94 -43.48
C ARG A 7 6.70 -66.48 -43.16
N SER A 8 7.72 -65.65 -42.97
CA SER A 8 8.99 -65.93 -42.25
C SER A 8 9.84 -64.65 -42.21
N HIS A 9 9.92 -63.93 -41.09
CA HIS A 9 10.94 -64.00 -40.02
C HIS A 9 12.32 -63.39 -40.33
N SER A 10 12.74 -62.51 -39.40
CA SER A 10 14.11 -62.22 -38.95
C SER A 10 14.83 -61.02 -39.56
N GLY A 11 15.12 -60.03 -38.70
CA GLY A 11 16.09 -58.98 -38.98
C GLY A 11 16.01 -57.76 -38.08
N LEU A 12 16.04 -57.93 -36.75
CA LEU A 12 16.42 -56.84 -35.84
C LEU A 12 17.87 -56.47 -36.12
N LEU A 13 18.12 -55.24 -36.58
CA LEU A 13 19.42 -54.58 -36.48
C LEU A 13 19.18 -53.15 -35.97
N THR A 14 19.09 -53.08 -34.65
CA THR A 14 19.16 -51.87 -33.83
C THR A 14 20.47 -51.15 -34.11
N SER A 15 20.39 -49.94 -34.68
CA SER A 15 21.53 -49.04 -34.82
C SER A 15 21.53 -48.05 -33.64
N PRO A 16 22.58 -48.00 -32.79
CA PRO A 16 22.57 -47.27 -31.52
C PRO A 16 22.81 -45.76 -31.66
N LYS A 17 22.82 -45.22 -32.89
CA LYS A 17 23.22 -43.84 -33.16
C LYS A 17 22.06 -42.85 -33.35
N LEU A 18 20.81 -43.32 -33.24
CA LEU A 18 19.62 -42.47 -33.38
C LEU A 18 18.91 -42.17 -32.05
N LEU A 19 19.35 -42.78 -30.95
CA LEU A 19 18.89 -42.46 -29.58
C LEU A 19 19.81 -41.46 -28.86
N ALA A 20 20.61 -40.71 -29.63
CA ALA A 20 21.42 -39.59 -29.15
C ALA A 20 20.90 -38.23 -29.65
N ALA A 21 19.71 -38.18 -30.26
CA ALA A 21 18.89 -36.96 -30.31
C ALA A 21 18.13 -36.83 -28.99
N SER A 22 18.92 -36.86 -27.92
CA SER A 22 18.56 -36.61 -26.54
C SER A 22 18.04 -35.18 -26.44
N LEU A 23 16.78 -35.04 -26.01
CA LEU A 23 16.50 -34.28 -24.80
C LEU A 23 17.15 -32.88 -24.73
N LEU A 24 16.86 -32.00 -25.68
CA LEU A 24 17.23 -30.58 -25.62
C LEU A 24 16.11 -29.69 -26.18
N LEU A 25 14.84 -29.96 -25.81
CA LEU A 25 13.91 -28.85 -25.63
C LEU A 25 14.28 -28.19 -24.30
N ALA A 26 15.31 -27.33 -24.36
CA ALA A 26 15.51 -26.33 -23.34
C ALA A 26 14.25 -25.47 -23.34
N VAL A 27 13.34 -25.76 -22.39
CA VAL A 27 12.39 -24.75 -21.91
C VAL A 27 13.27 -23.66 -21.34
N SER A 28 13.60 -22.67 -22.16
CA SER A 28 14.06 -21.38 -21.68
C SER A 28 12.88 -20.81 -20.92
N VAL A 29 12.83 -21.10 -19.62
CA VAL A 29 12.17 -20.22 -18.66
C VAL A 29 12.84 -18.87 -18.87
N VAL A 30 12.19 -18.03 -19.66
CA VAL A 30 12.49 -16.61 -19.62
C VAL A 30 12.07 -16.21 -18.22
N SER A 31 13.04 -16.21 -17.30
CA SER A 31 12.90 -15.43 -16.09
C SER A 31 12.83 -13.99 -16.57
N VAL A 32 11.60 -13.50 -16.81
CA VAL A 32 11.33 -12.08 -16.72
C VAL A 32 11.67 -11.74 -15.27
N SER A 33 12.91 -11.30 -15.05
CA SER A 33 13.22 -10.42 -13.93
C SER A 33 12.60 -9.06 -14.25
N GLY A 34 11.27 -9.02 -14.34
CA GLY A 34 10.56 -7.82 -13.93
C GLY A 34 11.00 -7.61 -12.49
N ALA A 35 11.41 -6.40 -12.13
CA ALA A 35 11.65 -6.07 -10.74
C ALA A 35 10.41 -6.53 -9.97
N ASN A 36 10.51 -7.62 -9.21
CA ASN A 36 9.35 -8.20 -8.56
C ASN A 36 8.86 -7.13 -7.58
N ASP A 37 7.69 -6.54 -7.83
CA ASP A 37 7.06 -5.59 -6.91
C ASP A 37 6.57 -6.28 -5.63
N ALA A 38 7.01 -7.50 -5.34
CA ALA A 38 6.64 -8.29 -4.17
C ALA A 38 6.83 -7.51 -2.86
N ASP A 39 7.93 -6.76 -2.74
CA ASP A 39 8.19 -5.92 -1.57
C ASP A 39 7.17 -4.79 -1.42
N LEU A 40 6.86 -4.10 -2.52
CA LEU A 40 5.84 -3.04 -2.54
C LEU A 40 4.44 -3.61 -2.33
N VAL A 41 4.15 -4.78 -2.87
CA VAL A 41 2.87 -5.49 -2.72
C VAL A 41 2.66 -5.89 -1.26
N CYS A 42 3.70 -6.43 -0.61
CA CYS A 42 3.68 -6.69 0.83
C CYS A 42 3.48 -5.38 1.61
N SER A 43 4.28 -4.35 1.31
CA SER A 43 4.20 -3.06 1.99
C SER A 43 2.81 -2.39 1.85
N ALA A 44 2.18 -2.49 0.68
CA ALA A 44 0.82 -1.99 0.45
C ALA A 44 -0.21 -2.71 1.31
N CYS A 45 -0.14 -4.06 1.36
CA CYS A 45 -1.02 -4.83 2.25
C CYS A 45 -0.88 -4.40 3.70
N ARG A 46 0.36 -4.22 4.17
CA ARG A 46 0.64 -3.84 5.56
C ARG A 46 0.04 -2.48 5.90
N ILE A 47 0.12 -1.51 4.99
CA ILE A 47 -0.50 -0.19 5.17
C ILE A 47 -2.02 -0.30 5.25
N VAL A 48 -2.63 -1.02 4.31
CA VAL A 48 -4.09 -1.24 4.31
C VAL A 48 -4.52 -1.91 5.61
N ALA A 49 -3.81 -2.96 6.04
CA ALA A 49 -4.11 -3.69 7.27
C ALA A 49 -4.04 -2.78 8.51
N ARG A 50 -2.98 -1.97 8.64
CA ARG A 50 -2.81 -1.08 9.78
C ARG A 50 -3.83 0.05 9.79
N GLN A 51 -4.08 0.68 8.65
CA GLN A 51 -5.06 1.76 8.56
C GLN A 51 -6.47 1.23 8.85
N LEU A 52 -6.82 0.06 8.32
CA LEU A 52 -8.11 -0.58 8.59
C LEU A 52 -8.28 -0.94 10.07
N HIS A 53 -7.24 -1.53 10.68
CA HIS A 53 -7.24 -1.84 12.11
C HIS A 53 -7.40 -0.58 12.96
N GLN A 54 -6.65 0.48 12.65
CA GLN A 54 -6.76 1.77 13.34
C GLN A 54 -8.15 2.39 13.21
N ASN A 55 -8.74 2.38 12.02
CA ASN A 55 -10.09 2.90 11.79
C ASN A 55 -11.12 2.17 12.68
N VAL A 56 -11.05 0.83 12.73
CA VAL A 56 -11.96 0.01 13.55
C VAL A 56 -11.72 0.21 15.05
N GLU A 57 -10.47 0.28 15.51
CA GLU A 57 -10.19 0.51 16.93
C GLU A 57 -10.55 1.93 17.38
N ASN A 58 -10.39 2.93 16.52
CA ASN A 58 -10.87 4.30 16.78
C ASN A 58 -12.38 4.33 16.97
N GLU A 59 -13.13 3.67 16.09
CA GLU A 59 -14.58 3.51 16.24
C GLU A 59 -14.94 2.70 17.51
N ALA A 60 -14.17 1.66 17.84
CA ALA A 60 -14.41 0.85 19.02
C ALA A 60 -14.30 1.66 20.32
N ASN A 61 -13.40 2.65 20.36
CA ASN A 61 -13.22 3.53 21.50
C ASN A 61 -14.43 4.44 21.77
N GLU A 62 -15.30 4.66 20.78
CA GLU A 62 -16.55 5.41 20.96
C GLU A 62 -17.63 4.60 21.71
N GLY A 63 -17.49 3.28 21.80
CA GLY A 63 -18.38 2.41 22.58
C GLY A 63 -19.81 2.28 22.04
N ARG A 64 -20.05 2.68 20.78
CA ARG A 64 -21.37 2.60 20.15
C ARG A 64 -21.82 1.15 19.96
N THR A 65 -23.13 0.90 20.11
CA THR A 65 -23.73 -0.43 19.90
C THR A 65 -24.89 -0.33 18.91
N VAL A 66 -25.12 -1.41 18.18
CA VAL A 66 -26.25 -1.57 17.26
C VAL A 66 -26.99 -2.86 17.53
N ASP A 67 -28.29 -2.86 17.23
CA ASP A 67 -29.11 -4.07 17.29
C ASP A 67 -28.80 -4.95 16.08
N SER A 68 -28.39 -6.19 16.33
CA SER A 68 -28.11 -7.22 15.35
C SER A 68 -29.01 -8.43 15.58
N GLY A 69 -29.58 -9.00 14.53
CA GLY A 69 -30.42 -10.18 14.64
C GLY A 69 -31.52 -10.27 13.59
N SER A 70 -32.41 -11.25 13.77
CA SER A 70 -33.52 -11.49 12.87
C SER A 70 -34.63 -10.47 13.09
N PHE A 71 -35.01 -9.76 12.03
CA PHE A 71 -36.22 -8.93 11.99
C PHE A 71 -37.52 -9.73 12.01
N ARG A 72 -37.44 -11.08 12.01
CA ARG A 72 -38.61 -11.93 12.12
C ARG A 72 -39.19 -11.87 13.53
N VAL A 73 -40.46 -11.47 13.57
CA VAL A 73 -41.32 -11.46 14.75
C VAL A 73 -41.85 -12.88 14.97
N ASP A 74 -41.81 -13.36 16.21
CA ASP A 74 -42.38 -14.66 16.57
C ASP A 74 -43.91 -14.64 16.59
N SER A 75 -44.54 -15.81 16.76
CA SER A 75 -46.00 -15.93 16.82
C SER A 75 -46.66 -15.21 18.01
N LYS A 76 -45.87 -14.65 18.94
CA LYS A 76 -46.32 -13.87 20.10
C LYS A 76 -46.06 -12.38 19.94
N GLY A 77 -45.55 -11.93 18.78
CA GLY A 77 -45.25 -10.52 18.54
C GLY A 77 -43.88 -10.05 19.04
N ASN A 78 -43.01 -10.95 19.51
CA ASN A 78 -41.68 -10.56 20.00
C ASN A 78 -40.62 -10.70 18.89
N GLN A 79 -39.66 -9.78 18.90
CA GLN A 79 -38.49 -9.82 18.01
C GLN A 79 -37.23 -10.13 18.83
N ARG A 80 -36.37 -11.01 18.31
CA ARG A 80 -35.11 -11.37 18.97
C ARG A 80 -33.97 -10.55 18.38
N VAL A 81 -33.61 -9.47 19.07
CA VAL A 81 -32.44 -8.63 18.76
C VAL A 81 -31.34 -8.83 19.79
N THR A 82 -30.08 -8.77 19.34
CA THR A 82 -28.88 -8.85 20.17
C THR A 82 -28.06 -7.59 19.95
N LYS A 83 -27.64 -6.92 21.01
CA LYS A 83 -26.74 -5.77 20.88
C LYS A 83 -25.32 -6.21 20.61
N VAL A 84 -24.71 -5.66 19.56
CA VAL A 84 -23.30 -5.88 19.21
C VAL A 84 -22.56 -4.53 19.13
N PRO A 85 -21.23 -4.51 19.37
CA PRO A 85 -20.43 -3.31 19.15
C PRO A 85 -20.53 -2.85 17.69
N TYR A 86 -20.82 -1.57 17.46
CA TYR A 86 -20.97 -1.02 16.10
C TYR A 86 -19.69 -1.18 15.28
N ALA A 87 -18.53 -0.88 15.88
CA ALA A 87 -17.21 -0.97 15.25
C ALA A 87 -16.91 -2.35 14.62
N ARG A 88 -17.57 -3.41 15.10
CA ARG A 88 -17.36 -4.78 14.62
C ARG A 88 -18.63 -5.38 14.01
N SER A 89 -19.66 -4.57 13.81
CA SER A 89 -20.85 -4.98 13.08
C SER A 89 -20.52 -5.16 11.60
N ASP A 90 -21.17 -6.13 10.96
CA ASP A 90 -20.99 -6.40 9.53
C ASP A 90 -21.20 -5.15 8.65
N THR A 91 -22.22 -4.36 8.96
CA THR A 91 -22.51 -3.10 8.26
C THR A 91 -21.36 -2.09 8.37
N HIS A 92 -20.79 -1.89 9.56
CA HIS A 92 -19.66 -0.97 9.72
C HIS A 92 -18.41 -1.48 9.00
N LEU A 93 -18.11 -2.78 9.14
CA LEU A 93 -16.93 -3.36 8.51
C LEU A 93 -17.03 -3.32 6.98
N THR A 94 -18.19 -3.63 6.40
CA THR A 94 -18.42 -3.48 4.95
C THR A 94 -18.11 -2.06 4.49
N ASN A 95 -18.67 -1.04 5.15
CA ASN A 95 -18.38 0.36 4.81
C ASN A 95 -16.90 0.74 4.99
N ALA A 96 -16.25 0.21 6.03
CA ALA A 96 -14.83 0.46 6.28
C ALA A 96 -13.97 -0.12 5.15
N LEU A 97 -14.28 -1.34 4.67
CA LEU A 97 -13.58 -1.99 3.57
C LEU A 97 -13.84 -1.29 2.22
N GLU A 98 -15.04 -0.76 1.99
CA GLU A 98 -15.35 0.00 0.77
C GLU A 98 -14.59 1.34 0.68
N THR A 99 -14.31 1.97 1.82
CA THR A 99 -13.75 3.35 1.85
C THR A 99 -12.25 3.41 2.12
N ILE A 100 -11.66 2.35 2.68
CA ILE A 100 -10.25 2.34 3.08
C ILE A 100 -9.29 2.58 1.91
N CYS A 101 -9.60 2.04 0.72
CA CYS A 101 -8.72 2.17 -0.45
C CYS A 101 -8.62 3.62 -0.93
N GLU A 102 -9.70 4.41 -0.79
CA GLU A 102 -9.69 5.84 -1.10
C GLU A 102 -8.89 6.64 -0.07
N GLN A 103 -8.94 6.23 1.21
CA GLN A 103 -8.24 6.89 2.31
C GLN A 103 -6.72 6.69 2.22
N VAL A 104 -6.27 5.49 1.83
CA VAL A 104 -4.83 5.19 1.76
C VAL A 104 -4.16 5.72 0.50
N GLN A 105 -4.87 5.93 -0.61
CA GLN A 105 -4.23 6.11 -1.92
C GLN A 105 -3.26 7.30 -2.00
N SER A 106 -3.54 8.43 -1.33
CA SER A 106 -2.80 9.69 -1.53
C SER A 106 -1.91 10.10 -0.35
N SER A 107 -1.80 9.27 0.68
CA SER A 107 -1.05 9.59 1.90
C SER A 107 0.33 8.95 1.97
N TRP A 108 0.75 8.25 0.91
CA TRP A 108 1.95 7.41 0.92
C TRP A 108 2.80 7.61 -0.35
N GLY A 109 4.11 7.59 -0.17
CA GLY A 109 5.09 7.41 -1.26
C GLY A 109 5.93 6.17 -0.97
N HIS A 110 6.84 5.78 -1.87
CA HIS A 110 7.75 4.68 -1.61
C HIS A 110 9.22 5.02 -1.87
N SER A 111 10.10 4.35 -1.14
CA SER A 111 11.55 4.45 -1.28
C SER A 111 12.22 3.11 -0.95
N PRO A 112 13.51 2.94 -1.27
CA PRO A 112 14.30 1.86 -0.68
C PRO A 112 14.28 1.95 0.86
N HIS A 113 14.17 0.82 1.54
CA HIS A 113 14.21 0.72 2.99
C HIS A 113 15.61 1.07 3.51
N SER A 114 15.72 1.85 4.59
CA SER A 114 17.01 2.37 5.07
C SER A 114 17.99 1.25 5.47
N SER A 115 17.52 0.22 6.17
CA SER A 115 18.35 -0.92 6.60
C SER A 115 18.55 -2.00 5.54
N GLN A 116 17.70 -2.04 4.51
CA GLN A 116 17.74 -3.05 3.44
C GLN A 116 17.46 -2.39 2.08
N PRO A 117 18.43 -1.68 1.48
CA PRO A 117 18.20 -0.85 0.27
C PRO A 117 17.76 -1.61 -0.99
N SER A 118 17.81 -2.94 -0.98
CA SER A 118 17.25 -3.77 -2.06
C SER A 118 15.73 -3.92 -1.97
N ILE A 119 15.16 -3.67 -0.79
CA ILE A 119 13.73 -3.76 -0.50
C ILE A 119 13.12 -2.37 -0.67
N ARG A 120 12.00 -2.28 -1.38
CA ARG A 120 11.19 -1.04 -1.47
C ARG A 120 10.00 -1.13 -0.52
N SER A 121 9.73 -0.06 0.20
CA SER A 121 8.60 0.05 1.10
C SER A 121 7.93 1.41 0.98
N PHE A 122 6.65 1.44 1.28
CA PHE A 122 5.90 2.68 1.41
C PHE A 122 6.21 3.37 2.74
N VAL A 123 6.21 4.69 2.68
CA VAL A 123 6.51 5.63 3.76
C VAL A 123 5.43 6.71 3.73
N PRO A 124 4.87 7.13 4.88
CA PRO A 124 3.82 8.14 4.86
C PRO A 124 4.39 9.48 4.37
N LEU A 125 3.58 10.27 3.67
CA LEU A 125 3.97 11.60 3.19
C LEU A 125 3.96 12.66 4.29
N THR A 126 3.41 12.32 5.46
CA THR A 126 3.37 13.15 6.66
C THR A 126 4.02 12.42 7.83
N ARG A 127 4.52 13.19 8.80
CA ARG A 127 5.06 12.64 10.05
C ARG A 127 3.98 12.55 11.12
N THR A 128 4.10 11.55 12.00
CA THR A 128 3.17 11.40 13.14
C THR A 128 3.45 12.40 14.26
N ASP A 129 4.68 12.91 14.36
CA ASP A 129 5.11 13.87 15.37
C ASP A 129 4.81 15.34 15.01
N GLY A 130 4.16 15.57 13.87
CA GLY A 130 3.81 16.90 13.38
C GLY A 130 4.97 17.72 12.79
N GLN A 131 6.20 17.18 12.74
CA GLN A 131 7.30 17.83 12.05
C GLN A 131 7.13 17.76 10.53
N ALA A 132 7.75 18.70 9.81
CA ALA A 132 7.70 18.71 8.36
C ALA A 132 8.50 17.51 7.78
N ALA A 133 7.85 16.73 6.90
CA ALA A 133 8.44 15.57 6.24
C ALA A 133 9.28 15.97 5.02
N ASP A 134 10.51 15.47 4.91
CA ASP A 134 11.27 15.52 3.66
C ASP A 134 10.79 14.39 2.74
N THR A 135 9.92 14.73 1.80
CA THR A 135 9.39 13.81 0.79
C THR A 135 10.17 13.85 -0.52
N SER A 136 11.25 14.63 -0.62
CA SER A 136 11.98 14.87 -1.88
C SER A 136 12.59 13.61 -2.50
N ARG A 137 12.85 12.58 -1.69
CA ARG A 137 13.41 11.29 -2.13
C ARG A 137 12.36 10.18 -2.27
N LEU A 138 11.10 10.47 -1.96
CA LEU A 138 10.02 9.51 -2.10
C LEU A 138 9.53 9.51 -3.55
N THR A 139 9.28 8.33 -4.09
CA THR A 139 8.50 8.20 -5.32
C THR A 139 7.02 8.29 -4.94
N SER A 140 6.34 9.32 -5.41
CA SER A 140 4.93 9.59 -5.11
C SER A 140 4.22 10.22 -6.33
N GLY A 141 2.91 10.41 -6.22
CA GLY A 141 2.09 11.02 -7.25
C GLY A 141 1.08 10.05 -7.85
N SER A 142 0.26 10.53 -8.79
CA SER A 142 -0.96 9.84 -9.23
C SER A 142 -0.77 8.40 -9.74
N SER A 143 0.39 8.07 -10.32
CA SER A 143 0.70 6.70 -10.73
C SER A 143 0.89 5.76 -9.54
N VAL A 144 1.58 6.22 -8.50
CA VAL A 144 1.77 5.50 -7.23
C VAL A 144 0.43 5.40 -6.49
N ASP A 145 -0.32 6.50 -6.43
CA ASP A 145 -1.62 6.55 -5.77
C ASP A 145 -2.60 5.55 -6.40
N ASN A 146 -2.71 5.55 -7.74
CA ASN A 146 -3.56 4.62 -8.47
C ASN A 146 -3.09 3.17 -8.31
N TRP A 147 -1.77 2.92 -8.32
CA TRP A 147 -1.24 1.58 -8.08
C TRP A 147 -1.59 1.07 -6.68
N LEU A 148 -1.44 1.91 -5.65
CA LEU A 148 -1.76 1.57 -4.27
C LEU A 148 -3.26 1.31 -4.10
N ARG A 149 -4.11 2.16 -4.70
CA ARG A 149 -5.56 1.96 -4.73
C ARG A 149 -5.93 0.62 -5.37
N MET A 150 -5.45 0.36 -6.60
CA MET A 150 -5.74 -0.91 -7.30
C MET A 150 -5.27 -2.13 -6.50
N ARG A 151 -4.14 -2.02 -5.79
CA ARG A 151 -3.63 -3.12 -4.96
C ARG A 151 -4.49 -3.32 -3.71
N CYS A 152 -4.97 -2.24 -3.10
CA CYS A 152 -5.92 -2.30 -2.01
C CYS A 152 -7.25 -2.92 -2.44
N GLU A 153 -7.83 -2.45 -3.56
CA GLU A 153 -9.09 -2.97 -4.10
C GLU A 153 -8.98 -4.47 -4.39
N SER A 154 -7.94 -4.91 -5.10
CA SER A 154 -7.70 -6.33 -5.36
C SER A 154 -7.52 -7.15 -4.08
N LEU A 155 -6.84 -6.62 -3.05
CA LEU A 155 -6.67 -7.31 -1.77
C LEU A 155 -8.03 -7.54 -1.08
N LEU A 156 -8.89 -6.53 -1.08
CA LEU A 156 -10.17 -6.58 -0.38
C LEU A 156 -11.22 -7.35 -1.18
N ASP A 157 -11.24 -7.23 -2.51
CA ASP A 157 -12.10 -8.05 -3.36
C ASP A 157 -11.86 -9.55 -3.14
N ASP A 158 -10.59 -9.97 -3.03
CA ASP A 158 -10.23 -11.38 -2.85
C ASP A 158 -10.43 -11.88 -1.41
N HIS A 159 -10.39 -10.98 -0.41
CA HIS A 159 -10.28 -11.35 1.01
C HIS A 159 -11.24 -10.60 1.95
N GLU A 160 -12.34 -10.04 1.43
CA GLU A 160 -13.32 -9.25 2.21
C GLU A 160 -13.80 -10.01 3.46
N GLU A 161 -14.37 -11.19 3.25
CA GLU A 161 -14.98 -11.99 4.32
C GLU A 161 -13.95 -12.48 5.35
N ALA A 162 -12.75 -12.83 4.89
CA ALA A 162 -11.65 -13.21 5.79
C ALA A 162 -11.19 -12.01 6.63
N THR A 163 -11.07 -10.83 6.01
CA THR A 163 -10.69 -9.58 6.67
C THR A 163 -11.72 -9.17 7.72
N LYS A 164 -13.02 -9.20 7.38
CA LYS A 164 -14.11 -8.96 8.34
C LYS A 164 -14.06 -9.93 9.49
N SER A 165 -13.88 -11.23 9.21
CA SER A 165 -13.77 -12.26 10.23
C SER A 165 -12.63 -11.97 11.21
N LEU A 166 -11.44 -11.60 10.71
CA LEU A 166 -10.29 -11.23 11.53
C LEU A 166 -10.57 -10.00 12.41
N LEU A 167 -11.27 -8.98 11.91
CA LEU A 167 -11.64 -7.78 12.67
C LEU A 167 -12.73 -8.06 13.71
N GLN A 168 -13.61 -9.03 13.45
CA GLN A 168 -14.66 -9.47 14.37
C GLN A 168 -14.12 -10.30 15.54
N LEU A 169 -12.94 -10.92 15.42
CA LEU A 169 -12.26 -11.63 16.49
C LEU A 169 -11.98 -10.67 17.65
N SER A 170 -12.94 -10.57 18.56
CA SER A 170 -12.95 -9.60 19.67
C SER A 170 -13.02 -10.26 21.04
N GLN A 171 -13.17 -11.58 21.10
CA GLN A 171 -13.35 -12.34 22.34
C GLN A 171 -12.27 -13.41 22.49
N PRO A 172 -11.52 -13.44 23.61
CA PRO A 172 -11.60 -12.51 24.75
C PRO A 172 -10.93 -11.14 24.52
N LYS A 173 -10.14 -10.96 23.46
CA LYS A 173 -9.46 -9.69 23.13
C LYS A 173 -9.33 -9.52 21.61
N PRO A 174 -9.50 -8.30 21.06
CA PRO A 174 -9.15 -7.99 19.68
C PRO A 174 -7.69 -8.33 19.37
N LEU A 175 -7.42 -8.67 18.09
CA LEU A 175 -6.05 -8.77 17.60
C LEU A 175 -5.33 -7.43 17.79
N THR A 176 -4.07 -7.47 18.20
CA THR A 176 -3.22 -6.27 18.08
C THR A 176 -3.03 -5.93 16.60
N MET A 177 -2.66 -4.68 16.31
CA MET A 177 -2.39 -4.24 14.94
C MET A 177 -1.38 -5.16 14.23
N ASP A 178 -0.28 -5.52 14.90
CA ASP A 178 0.73 -6.41 14.31
C ASP A 178 0.21 -7.85 14.11
N GLN A 179 -0.66 -8.35 15.00
CA GLN A 179 -1.30 -9.66 14.82
C GLN A 179 -2.27 -9.64 13.63
N PHE A 180 -3.07 -8.59 13.49
CA PHE A 180 -3.98 -8.41 12.37
C PHE A 180 -3.23 -8.29 11.04
N GLU A 181 -2.19 -7.46 11.01
CA GLU A 181 -1.30 -7.29 9.86
C GLU A 181 -0.68 -8.64 9.42
N ARG A 182 -0.17 -9.43 10.37
CA ARG A 182 0.38 -10.77 10.07
C ARG A 182 -0.68 -11.72 9.54
N GLN A 183 -1.84 -11.81 10.18
CA GLN A 183 -2.91 -12.71 9.73
C GLN A 183 -3.42 -12.35 8.34
N LEU A 184 -3.58 -11.06 8.04
CA LEU A 184 -4.05 -10.62 6.73
C LEU A 184 -2.98 -10.78 5.66
N CYS A 185 -1.78 -10.24 5.87
CA CYS A 185 -0.79 -10.12 4.78
C CYS A 185 0.10 -11.35 4.59
N LEU A 186 0.42 -12.09 5.66
CA LEU A 186 1.24 -13.30 5.59
C LEU A 186 0.39 -14.55 5.38
N GLU A 187 -0.66 -14.74 6.18
CA GLU A 187 -1.41 -16.01 6.20
C GLU A 187 -2.57 -16.03 5.19
N THR A 188 -3.37 -14.96 5.14
CA THR A 188 -4.58 -14.90 4.32
C THR A 188 -4.24 -14.57 2.86
N ALA A 189 -3.65 -13.40 2.63
CA ALA A 189 -3.33 -12.91 1.28
C ALA A 189 -2.04 -13.50 0.70
N ARG A 190 -1.13 -13.98 1.56
CA ARG A 190 0.18 -14.55 1.17
C ARG A 190 0.99 -13.63 0.24
N VAL A 191 0.87 -12.33 0.46
CA VAL A 191 1.57 -11.28 -0.29
C VAL A 191 2.87 -10.85 0.38
N CYS A 192 3.05 -11.22 1.65
CA CYS A 192 4.27 -11.02 2.41
C CYS A 192 5.03 -12.32 2.64
N THR A 193 6.31 -12.17 2.96
CA THR A 193 7.16 -13.22 3.53
C THR A 193 7.60 -12.81 4.93
N GLU A 194 8.11 -13.75 5.73
CA GLU A 194 8.63 -13.45 7.07
C GLU A 194 9.68 -12.33 7.10
N PRO A 195 10.68 -12.29 6.18
CA PRO A 195 11.61 -11.17 6.13
C PRO A 195 10.94 -9.82 5.86
N LEU A 196 9.95 -9.77 4.97
CA LEU A 196 9.29 -8.52 4.57
C LEU A 196 8.34 -7.99 5.64
N ILE A 197 7.61 -8.88 6.33
CA ILE A 197 6.67 -8.45 7.38
C ILE A 197 7.39 -8.07 8.68
N ALA A 198 8.59 -8.60 8.91
CA ALA A 198 9.42 -8.24 10.07
C ALA A 198 10.08 -6.85 9.95
N LEU A 199 10.12 -6.27 8.75
CA LEU A 199 10.65 -4.92 8.55
C LEU A 199 9.70 -3.87 9.16
N PRO A 200 10.18 -2.90 9.94
CA PRO A 200 9.33 -1.82 10.43
C PRO A 200 8.85 -0.94 9.26
N ILE A 201 7.67 -0.32 9.41
CA ILE A 201 7.27 0.76 8.50
C ILE A 201 8.03 2.02 8.95
N GLU A 202 8.76 2.64 8.02
CA GLU A 202 9.60 3.79 8.30
C GLU A 202 8.78 5.09 8.37
N GLU A 203 9.23 6.05 9.19
CA GLU A 203 8.77 7.43 9.10
C GLU A 203 9.59 8.20 8.06
N PRO A 204 8.99 9.18 7.35
CA PRO A 204 9.75 10.02 6.42
C PRO A 204 10.76 10.87 7.20
N PRO A 205 11.95 11.16 6.66
CA PRO A 205 12.94 12.01 7.32
C PRO A 205 12.36 13.39 7.67
N THR A 206 12.86 14.03 8.72
CA THR A 206 12.53 15.43 9.00
C THR A 206 13.19 16.34 7.96
N LEU A 207 12.46 17.33 7.46
CA LEU A 207 13.04 18.43 6.68
C LEU A 207 14.19 19.06 7.47
N PRO A 208 15.36 19.30 6.83
CA PRO A 208 16.42 20.06 7.48
C PRO A 208 15.86 21.41 7.90
N SER A 209 16.02 21.78 9.17
CA SER A 209 15.78 23.16 9.59
C SER A 209 16.64 24.05 8.70
N ALA A 210 16.03 25.01 8.01
CA ALA A 210 16.77 26.01 7.25
C ALA A 210 17.78 26.63 8.24
N ALA A 211 19.07 26.41 7.99
CA ALA A 211 20.10 27.17 8.67
C ALA A 211 19.86 28.62 8.25
N THR A 212 19.50 29.47 9.20
CA THR A 212 19.60 30.91 9.02
C THR A 212 21.08 31.21 8.86
N ASP A 213 21.56 31.32 7.63
CA ASP A 213 22.85 31.91 7.34
C ASP A 213 22.76 33.38 7.76
N ASP A 214 23.15 33.67 9.00
CA ASP A 214 23.50 35.02 9.45
C ASP A 214 24.74 35.47 8.67
N LYS A 215 24.55 35.93 7.43
CA LYS A 215 25.56 36.72 6.73
C LYS A 215 25.53 38.12 7.32
N GLU A 216 26.36 38.28 8.35
CA GLU A 216 26.86 39.54 8.86
C GLU A 216 27.40 40.38 7.69
N ALA A 217 26.59 41.33 7.22
CA ALA A 217 26.99 42.30 6.22
C ALA A 217 27.99 43.26 6.88
N LYS A 218 29.27 42.99 6.70
CA LYS A 218 30.35 43.89 7.09
C LYS A 218 30.47 45.00 6.05
N THR A 219 30.07 46.21 6.46
CA THR A 219 30.26 47.48 5.78
C THR A 219 31.75 47.74 5.57
N GLU A 220 32.19 47.93 4.32
CA GLU A 220 33.41 48.68 4.00
C GLU A 220 33.07 49.75 2.96
N GLU A 221 33.46 50.97 3.31
CA GLU A 221 33.22 52.24 2.65
C GLU A 221 34.40 52.59 1.72
N ALA A 222 34.11 53.06 0.51
CA ALA A 222 35.05 53.87 -0.29
C ALA A 222 34.31 54.75 -1.33
N THR A 223 34.01 55.98 -0.91
CA THR A 223 34.06 57.31 -1.56
C THR A 223 34.03 57.54 -3.09
N ALA A 224 33.19 58.55 -3.44
CA ALA A 224 33.28 59.63 -4.46
C ALA A 224 33.12 59.24 -5.96
N GLU A 225 32.45 59.97 -6.87
CA GLU A 225 32.23 61.43 -7.02
C GLU A 225 31.09 61.72 -8.06
N SER A 226 30.38 62.83 -7.83
CA SER A 226 29.62 63.74 -8.75
C SER A 226 28.53 63.23 -9.73
N ALA A 227 27.34 63.86 -9.65
CA ALA A 227 26.84 64.86 -10.63
C ALA A 227 25.30 65.06 -10.55
N SER A 228 24.93 66.24 -10.04
CA SER A 228 23.85 67.18 -10.42
C SER A 228 22.68 66.85 -11.38
N GLU A 229 21.50 67.38 -10.98
CA GLU A 229 20.36 67.90 -11.79
C GLU A 229 19.54 66.85 -12.59
N GLU A 230 18.20 66.87 -12.69
CA GLU A 230 17.23 67.96 -12.78
C GLU A 230 15.79 67.47 -12.47
N ALA A 231 14.86 68.43 -12.37
CA ALA A 231 13.46 68.36 -11.97
C ALA A 231 12.51 67.58 -12.90
N ALA A 232 11.36 67.14 -12.36
CA ALA A 232 10.02 67.67 -12.71
C ALA A 232 8.89 66.69 -12.32
N ALA A 233 7.79 67.27 -11.85
CA ALA A 233 6.57 66.63 -11.36
C ALA A 233 5.60 66.23 -12.49
N HIS A 234 4.77 65.21 -12.22
CA HIS A 234 3.37 65.06 -12.65
C HIS A 234 2.79 63.84 -11.89
N ASP A 235 1.91 64.01 -10.89
CA ASP A 235 0.45 64.26 -10.99
C ASP A 235 -0.30 63.17 -11.76
N ASP A 236 -1.00 62.29 -11.05
CA ASP A 236 -2.47 62.23 -11.14
C ASP A 236 -3.03 61.36 -10.00
N SER A 237 -4.00 61.93 -9.28
CA SER A 237 -4.80 61.26 -8.26
C SER A 237 -6.12 60.80 -8.87
N ALA A 238 -6.46 59.52 -8.74
CA ALA A 238 -7.85 59.08 -8.89
C ALA A 238 -8.19 57.92 -7.93
N LYS A 239 -8.46 58.32 -6.69
CA LYS A 239 -9.62 57.93 -5.85
C LYS A 239 -10.39 56.66 -6.25
N THR A 240 -10.41 55.68 -5.35
CA THR A 240 -11.51 54.70 -5.28
C THR A 240 -11.83 54.41 -3.81
N GLU A 241 -12.96 54.95 -3.35
CA GLU A 241 -13.69 54.44 -2.19
C GLU A 241 -14.73 53.46 -2.73
N LEU A 242 -14.65 52.19 -2.31
CA LEU A 242 -15.60 51.52 -1.42
C LEU A 242 -15.29 50.02 -1.39
#